data_AF-A0A7W7RS16-F1
#
_entry.id   AF-A0A7W7RS16-F1
#
_cell.length_a   1.000
_cell.length_b   1.000
_cell.length_c   1.000
_cell.angle_alpha   90.00
_cell.angle_beta   90.00
_cell.angle_gamma   90.00
#
_symmetry.space_group_name_H-M   'P 1'
#
loop_
_entity.id
_entity.type
_entity.pdbx_description
1 polymer ?
#
loop_
_entity_poly.entity_id
_entity_poly.type
_entity_poly.pdbx_seq_one_letter_code
_entity_poly.pdbx_strand_id
1 'polypeptide(L)'
;MMIGRALVAVSMLLAVTAPAAPAEAAEPAKCLPERGTLTIGESWAQRRFNLPDVWQLTRGAGVTVAVIDSGLNTGHPQLTRAGAYEVTGTGTRDCFGHGTAVAGIIGAAPTKGSPFVGVAPAAKLISIKHTDDRQGDVGRLAQAIVKAVELGADVINVSVEASNVPDLNNAVAYALSKDVVVVAAAGNTTKEDGTPVPSYPAAYPGVLSVGGAGPDGARVDSSNATTPVTVVGPGKEITSTWPFRAYKEGLVGTSFAAPYVAGTVALVRSRYPELTNAEVVRRIALTADGGSGTGTGAGMVNPLLAVSAILPSETVALAPQEPAPLAADAIRPAPPVDSQSISIAVWVALLSLMTAVVVTLGSVAIPLGRRRRWRPGTLENGT
;
A
#
# COMPACT_ATOMS: atom_id res chain seq x y z
N MET A 1 -18.67 106.91 17.22
CA MET A 1 -18.76 105.70 16.37
C MET A 1 -17.53 104.87 16.68
N MET A 2 -17.70 103.78 17.44
CA MET A 2 -16.65 103.10 18.20
C MET A 2 -15.81 102.17 17.31
N ILE A 3 -14.48 102.31 17.41
CA ILE A 3 -13.50 101.40 16.81
C ILE A 3 -13.10 100.40 17.90
N GLY A 4 -13.40 99.11 17.69
CA GLY A 4 -13.11 98.04 18.64
C GLY A 4 -12.64 96.75 17.95
N ARG A 5 -11.33 96.51 18.04
CA ARG A 5 -10.60 95.24 18.23
C ARG A 5 -11.15 93.92 17.64
N ALA A 6 -10.27 93.21 16.91
CA ALA A 6 -10.10 91.76 17.08
C ALA A 6 -8.68 91.32 16.65
N LEU A 7 -7.83 91.00 17.62
CA LEU A 7 -6.56 90.31 17.43
C LEU A 7 -6.85 88.80 17.41
N VAL A 8 -6.52 88.14 16.31
CA VAL A 8 -6.62 86.67 16.18
C VAL A 8 -5.31 86.06 16.69
N ALA A 9 -5.37 85.35 17.81
CA ALA A 9 -4.28 84.53 18.31
C ALA A 9 -4.34 83.15 17.65
N VAL A 10 -3.29 82.77 16.93
CA VAL A 10 -3.10 81.44 16.34
C VAL A 10 -2.43 80.57 17.40
N SER A 11 -3.17 79.62 17.97
CA SER A 11 -2.63 78.59 18.87
C SER A 11 -2.15 77.39 18.06
N MET A 12 -0.82 77.20 17.97
CA MET A 12 -0.22 75.96 17.46
C MET A 12 -0.40 74.84 18.50
N LEU A 13 -1.19 73.83 18.17
CA LEU A 13 -1.18 72.54 18.89
C LEU A 13 0.07 71.76 18.46
N LEU A 14 1.03 71.57 19.38
CA LEU A 14 2.04 70.53 19.23
C LEU A 14 1.38 69.17 19.53
N ALA A 15 1.25 68.33 18.51
CA ALA A 15 0.92 66.93 18.68
C ALA A 15 2.15 66.19 19.25
N VAL A 16 2.08 65.77 20.50
CA VAL A 16 3.04 64.85 21.10
C VAL A 16 2.76 63.46 20.54
N THR A 17 3.62 62.97 19.66
CA THR A 17 3.60 61.58 19.20
C THR A 17 4.17 60.68 20.30
N ALA A 18 3.32 59.89 20.94
CA ALA A 18 3.77 58.81 21.80
C ALA A 18 4.44 57.72 20.94
N PRO A 19 5.62 57.19 21.31
CA PRO A 19 6.21 56.08 20.59
C PRO A 19 5.32 54.84 20.74
N ALA A 20 5.00 54.20 19.62
CA ALA A 20 4.32 52.93 19.61
C ALA A 20 5.13 51.91 20.43
N ALA A 21 4.49 51.29 21.42
CA ALA A 21 5.10 50.18 22.14
C ALA A 21 5.50 49.08 21.12
N PRO A 22 6.69 48.47 21.25
CA PRO A 22 7.06 47.35 20.41
C PRO A 22 6.00 46.26 20.57
N ALA A 23 5.48 45.75 19.45
CA ALA A 23 4.58 44.61 19.46
C ALA A 23 5.28 43.46 20.19
N GLU A 24 4.77 43.06 21.35
CA GLU A 24 5.17 41.82 22.01
C GLU A 24 4.96 40.68 21.01
N ALA A 25 6.05 39.97 20.70
CA ALA A 25 5.97 38.73 19.95
C ALA A 25 5.06 37.78 20.74
N ALA A 26 3.95 37.35 20.12
CA ALA A 26 3.06 36.38 20.73
C ALA A 26 3.87 35.14 21.17
N GLU A 27 3.73 34.74 22.43
CA GLU A 27 4.31 33.49 22.92
C GLU A 27 3.90 32.33 22.00
N PRO A 28 4.81 31.41 21.65
CA PRO A 28 4.46 30.30 20.77
C PRO A 28 3.34 29.48 21.41
N ALA A 29 2.24 29.31 20.66
CA ALA A 29 1.10 28.53 21.11
C ALA A 29 1.56 27.19 21.68
N LYS A 30 1.10 26.88 22.90
CA LYS A 30 1.53 25.69 23.63
C LYS A 30 1.07 24.46 22.87
N CYS A 31 2.01 23.73 22.28
CA CYS A 31 1.76 22.51 21.53
C CYS A 31 1.14 21.42 22.40
N LEU A 32 -0.19 21.34 22.38
CA LEU A 32 -1.00 20.45 23.22
C LEU A 32 -2.10 19.81 22.36
N PRO A 33 -1.78 18.75 21.60
CA PRO A 33 -2.80 17.99 20.89
C PRO A 33 -3.80 17.37 21.87
N GLU A 34 -4.99 17.02 21.37
CA GLU A 34 -6.00 16.31 22.15
C GLU A 34 -5.42 15.06 22.79
N ARG A 35 -5.95 14.67 23.95
CA ARG A 35 -5.51 13.43 24.61
C ARG A 35 -5.99 12.22 23.82
N GLY A 36 -5.06 11.29 23.59
CA GLY A 36 -5.37 9.95 23.10
C GLY A 36 -5.67 8.97 24.22
N THR A 37 -5.92 7.72 23.84
CA THR A 37 -6.07 6.55 24.72
C THR A 37 -4.82 5.66 24.64
N LEU A 38 -4.52 4.91 25.70
CA LEU A 38 -3.41 3.94 25.70
C LEU A 38 -3.85 2.54 25.28
N THR A 39 -5.15 2.25 25.39
CA THR A 39 -5.75 0.95 25.10
C THR A 39 -6.74 1.13 23.98
N ILE A 40 -6.66 0.25 22.99
CA ILE A 40 -7.54 0.21 21.82
C ILE A 40 -7.90 -1.23 21.49
N GLY A 41 -9.04 -1.41 20.84
CA GLY A 41 -9.39 -2.68 20.20
C GLY A 41 -8.76 -2.82 18.82
N GLU A 42 -8.86 -4.02 18.24
CA GLU A 42 -8.61 -4.17 16.81
C GLU A 42 -9.68 -3.41 16.01
N SER A 43 -9.26 -2.52 15.12
CA SER A 43 -10.19 -1.75 14.30
C SER A 43 -10.76 -2.59 13.15
N TRP A 44 -11.91 -2.19 12.61
CA TRP A 44 -12.50 -2.88 11.46
C TRP A 44 -11.58 -2.85 10.23
N ALA A 45 -10.82 -1.76 10.05
CA ALA A 45 -9.89 -1.61 8.94
C ALA A 45 -8.74 -2.64 9.02
N GLN A 46 -8.23 -2.92 10.23
CA GLN A 46 -7.22 -3.97 10.45
C GLN A 46 -7.76 -5.34 10.05
N ARG A 47 -8.98 -5.68 10.49
CA ARG A 47 -9.65 -6.94 10.11
C ARG A 47 -9.89 -7.04 8.62
N ARG A 48 -10.38 -5.96 7.99
CA ARG A 48 -10.75 -5.95 6.57
C ARG A 48 -9.56 -6.17 5.65
N PHE A 49 -8.40 -5.63 6.01
CA PHE A 49 -7.19 -5.71 5.18
C PHE A 49 -6.37 -6.96 5.42
N ASN A 50 -6.55 -7.64 6.56
CA ASN A 50 -5.83 -8.85 6.93
C ASN A 50 -4.34 -8.76 6.58
N LEU A 51 -3.70 -7.69 7.06
CA LEU A 51 -2.32 -7.34 6.73
C LEU A 51 -1.30 -8.47 6.94
N PRO A 52 -1.44 -9.40 7.92
CA PRO A 52 -0.54 -10.54 8.05
C PRO A 52 -0.41 -11.42 6.80
N ASP A 53 -1.48 -11.59 6.03
CA ASP A 53 -1.46 -12.38 4.78
C ASP A 53 -0.74 -11.61 3.67
N VAL A 54 -0.96 -10.31 3.59
CA VAL A 54 -0.28 -9.42 2.64
C VAL A 54 1.23 -9.40 2.91
N TRP A 55 1.62 -9.41 4.18
CA TRP A 55 3.01 -9.36 4.61
C TRP A 55 3.81 -10.63 4.36
N GLN A 56 3.17 -11.74 4.00
CA GLN A 56 3.87 -12.91 3.47
C GLN A 56 4.50 -12.61 2.10
N LEU A 57 3.99 -11.62 1.38
CA LEU A 57 4.46 -11.23 0.04
C LEU A 57 5.37 -9.99 0.09
N THR A 58 5.01 -8.98 0.88
CA THR A 58 5.79 -7.74 1.02
C THR A 58 5.36 -6.93 2.24
N ARG A 59 6.29 -6.17 2.82
CA ARG A 59 6.03 -5.26 3.95
C ARG A 59 6.35 -3.79 3.65
N GLY A 60 6.66 -3.47 2.39
CA GLY A 60 7.02 -2.12 1.95
C GLY A 60 8.51 -1.77 2.12
N ALA A 61 9.38 -2.77 2.30
CA ALA A 61 10.81 -2.53 2.47
C ALA A 61 11.43 -1.91 1.20
N GLY A 62 12.36 -0.98 1.38
CA GLY A 62 13.02 -0.27 0.27
C GLY A 62 12.24 0.94 -0.26
N VAL A 63 11.01 1.17 0.20
CA VAL A 63 10.18 2.30 -0.22
C VAL A 63 10.15 3.41 0.83
N THR A 64 10.28 4.66 0.40
CA THR A 64 10.15 5.86 1.21
C THR A 64 8.81 6.55 0.94
N VAL A 65 7.99 6.72 1.98
CA VAL A 65 6.71 7.40 1.90
C VAL A 65 6.78 8.74 2.61
N ALA A 66 6.50 9.82 1.88
CA ALA A 66 6.34 11.14 2.45
C ALA A 66 4.92 11.38 2.97
N VAL A 67 4.82 12.00 4.13
CA VAL A 67 3.58 12.38 4.80
C VAL A 67 3.56 13.89 4.94
N ILE A 68 2.84 14.57 4.05
CA ILE A 68 2.69 16.03 4.08
C ILE A 68 1.46 16.37 4.91
N ASP A 69 1.68 16.86 6.13
CA ASP A 69 0.63 16.97 7.15
C ASP A 69 0.99 17.99 8.25
N SER A 70 0.46 17.82 9.48
CA SER A 70 0.66 18.68 10.66
C SER A 70 1.94 18.41 11.45
N GLY A 71 2.80 17.53 10.93
CA GLY A 71 4.08 17.14 11.54
C GLY A 71 4.04 15.73 12.13
N LEU A 72 5.00 15.43 13.00
CA LEU A 72 5.14 14.09 13.58
C LEU A 72 5.53 14.13 15.06
N ASN A 73 4.92 13.26 15.86
CA ASN A 73 5.44 12.92 17.17
C ASN A 73 6.45 11.75 17.06
N THR A 74 7.74 12.07 16.93
CA THR A 74 8.83 11.08 16.79
C THR A 74 9.04 10.19 18.01
N GLY A 75 8.45 10.54 19.16
CA GLY A 75 8.50 9.74 20.39
C GLY A 75 7.52 8.55 20.42
N HIS A 76 6.66 8.40 19.41
CA HIS A 76 5.71 7.29 19.36
C HIS A 76 6.44 5.94 19.10
N PRO A 77 6.23 4.89 19.92
CA PRO A 77 7.03 3.65 19.85
C PRO A 77 6.84 2.85 18.55
N GLN A 78 5.79 3.11 17.79
CA GLN A 78 5.55 2.47 16.49
C GLN A 78 6.10 3.26 15.29
N LEU A 79 6.58 4.50 15.47
CA LEU A 79 7.03 5.37 14.37
C LEU A 79 8.56 5.50 14.34
N THR A 80 9.26 4.39 14.58
CA THR A 80 10.72 4.34 14.74
C THR A 80 11.50 4.54 13.44
N ARG A 81 10.85 4.34 12.29
CA ARG A 81 11.44 4.47 10.94
C ARG A 81 11.06 5.78 10.25
N ALA A 82 10.63 6.76 11.03
CA ALA A 82 10.14 8.04 10.53
C ALA A 82 11.14 9.17 10.79
N GLY A 83 11.51 9.89 9.72
CA GLY A 83 12.17 11.20 9.81
C GLY A 83 11.14 12.32 9.86
N ALA A 84 11.48 13.44 10.49
CA ALA A 84 10.59 14.59 10.59
C ALA A 84 11.27 15.87 10.05
N TYR A 85 10.56 16.58 9.18
CA TYR A 85 10.98 17.79 8.48
C TYR A 85 9.84 18.81 8.50
N GLU A 86 10.11 20.04 8.11
CA GLU A 86 9.11 21.11 8.03
C GLU A 86 9.38 22.09 6.87
N VAL A 87 8.36 22.88 6.55
CA VAL A 87 8.43 24.08 5.69
C VAL A 87 7.79 25.31 6.35
N THR A 88 7.40 25.22 7.63
CA THR A 88 6.63 26.24 8.34
C THR A 88 7.48 27.23 9.13
N GLY A 89 8.66 26.82 9.58
CA GLY A 89 9.49 27.56 10.54
C GLY A 89 9.03 27.39 11.99
N THR A 90 8.15 26.43 12.26
CA THR A 90 7.51 26.19 13.58
C THR A 90 7.95 24.87 14.22
N GLY A 91 8.97 24.22 13.66
CA GLY A 91 9.48 22.92 14.10
C GLY A 91 8.64 21.75 13.59
N THR A 92 9.13 20.55 13.79
CA THR A 92 8.57 19.33 13.16
C THR A 92 7.48 18.63 13.98
N ARG A 93 7.24 19.12 15.20
CA ARG A 93 6.35 18.50 16.17
C ARG A 93 4.90 18.62 15.74
N ASP A 94 4.19 17.50 15.85
CA ASP A 94 2.75 17.43 15.64
C ASP A 94 1.99 17.94 16.86
N CYS A 95 1.38 19.10 16.72
CA CYS A 95 0.59 19.76 17.76
C CYS A 95 -0.92 19.57 17.57
N PHE A 96 -1.33 18.95 16.46
CA PHE A 96 -2.72 18.67 16.16
C PHE A 96 -3.06 17.18 16.33
N GLY A 97 -2.12 16.29 16.00
CA GLY A 97 -2.23 14.83 16.09
C GLY A 97 -2.53 14.13 14.77
N HIS A 98 -2.97 14.89 13.76
CA HIS A 98 -3.38 14.36 12.47
C HIS A 98 -2.21 13.73 11.71
N GLY A 99 -1.07 14.40 11.60
CA GLY A 99 0.10 13.87 10.89
C GLY A 99 0.67 12.61 11.52
N THR A 100 0.65 12.52 12.87
CA THR A 100 1.03 11.30 13.60
C THR A 100 0.05 10.16 13.30
N ALA A 101 -1.26 10.44 13.21
CA ALA A 101 -2.26 9.43 12.84
C ALA A 101 -2.12 8.96 11.39
N VAL A 102 -1.88 9.88 10.46
CA VAL A 102 -1.66 9.55 9.05
C VAL A 102 -0.40 8.71 8.87
N ALA A 103 0.72 9.10 9.50
CA ALA A 103 1.96 8.32 9.49
C ALA A 103 1.76 6.91 10.11
N GLY A 104 0.97 6.81 11.18
CA GLY A 104 0.60 5.54 11.81
C GLY A 104 -0.09 4.57 10.86
N ILE A 105 -1.11 5.05 10.15
CA ILE A 105 -1.87 4.23 9.18
C ILE A 105 -0.94 3.70 8.09
N ILE A 106 0.00 4.52 7.61
CA ILE A 106 0.93 4.10 6.55
C ILE A 106 1.91 3.05 7.08
N GLY A 107 2.59 3.31 8.20
CA GLY A 107 3.81 2.58 8.54
C GLY A 107 4.09 2.36 10.02
N ALA A 108 3.07 2.39 10.90
CA ALA A 108 3.27 1.98 12.30
C ALA A 108 3.83 0.55 12.39
N ALA A 109 5.02 0.41 12.99
CA ALA A 109 5.65 -0.88 13.24
C ALA A 109 4.84 -1.69 14.28
N PRO A 110 4.78 -3.02 14.19
CA PRO A 110 4.19 -3.85 15.23
C PRO A 110 4.84 -3.59 16.60
N THR A 111 4.03 -3.49 17.65
CA THR A 111 4.51 -3.35 19.02
C THR A 111 3.71 -4.23 19.98
N LYS A 112 4.35 -4.69 21.05
CA LYS A 112 3.69 -5.52 22.06
C LYS A 112 2.61 -4.71 22.77
N GLY A 113 1.42 -5.29 22.90
CA GLY A 113 0.31 -4.69 23.63
C GLY A 113 -0.54 -3.71 22.83
N SER A 114 -0.30 -3.58 21.51
CA SER A 114 -1.18 -2.84 20.61
C SER A 114 -1.65 -3.74 19.47
N PRO A 115 -2.96 -3.82 19.18
CA PRO A 115 -3.48 -4.50 18.00
C PRO A 115 -3.31 -3.69 16.70
N PHE A 116 -2.88 -2.42 16.79
CA PHE A 116 -2.77 -1.55 15.63
C PHE A 116 -1.40 -1.64 14.96
N VAL A 117 -1.39 -1.64 13.63
CA VAL A 117 -0.20 -1.70 12.77
C VAL A 117 -0.46 -0.91 11.48
N GLY A 118 0.58 -0.31 10.91
CA GLY A 118 0.46 0.37 9.63
C GLY A 118 0.41 -0.62 8.48
N VAL A 119 -0.10 -0.20 7.32
CA VAL A 119 -0.21 -1.06 6.12
C VAL A 119 1.16 -1.55 5.63
N ALA A 120 2.16 -0.67 5.61
CA ALA A 120 3.52 -0.93 5.13
C ALA A 120 4.57 -0.69 6.25
N PRO A 121 4.65 -1.57 7.26
CA PRO A 121 5.46 -1.33 8.46
C PRO A 121 6.99 -1.36 8.23
N ALA A 122 7.45 -1.85 7.08
CA ALA A 122 8.88 -1.85 6.73
C ALA A 122 9.30 -0.65 5.87
N ALA A 123 8.35 0.16 5.38
CA ALA A 123 8.62 1.39 4.66
C ALA A 123 9.34 2.41 5.55
N LYS A 124 10.13 3.29 4.94
CA LYS A 124 10.67 4.47 5.60
C LYS A 124 9.65 5.59 5.49
N LEU A 125 9.39 6.30 6.58
CA LEU A 125 8.51 7.46 6.56
C LEU A 125 9.33 8.76 6.60
N ILE A 126 8.89 9.76 5.85
CA ILE A 126 9.34 11.15 6.04
C ILE A 126 8.11 12.02 6.28
N SER A 127 7.97 12.57 7.49
CA SER A 127 6.94 13.57 7.75
C SER A 127 7.46 14.94 7.35
N ILE A 128 6.64 15.71 6.64
CA ILE A 128 6.90 17.10 6.28
C ILE A 128 5.73 17.93 6.80
N LYS A 129 5.98 18.72 7.85
CA LYS A 129 4.99 19.65 8.38
C LYS A 129 4.83 20.83 7.43
N HIS A 130 3.60 21.07 6.98
CA HIS A 130 3.25 22.24 6.16
C HIS A 130 2.16 23.13 6.78
N THR A 131 1.45 22.67 7.82
CA THR A 131 0.45 23.46 8.54
C THR A 131 1.01 24.06 9.82
N ASP A 132 0.51 25.24 10.17
CA ASP A 132 0.63 25.78 11.53
C ASP A 132 -0.58 25.32 12.33
N ASP A 133 -0.44 24.13 12.91
CA ASP A 133 -1.46 23.36 13.64
C ASP A 133 -2.62 22.87 12.75
N ARG A 134 -3.53 23.76 12.35
CA ARG A 134 -4.77 23.42 11.61
C ARG A 134 -4.89 24.11 10.25
N GLN A 135 -4.15 25.20 10.03
CA GLN A 135 -4.24 25.96 8.78
C GLN A 135 -3.01 25.68 7.92
N GLY A 136 -3.25 25.22 6.70
CA GLY A 136 -2.23 25.06 5.67
C GLY A 136 -2.22 26.25 4.74
N ASP A 137 -1.03 26.60 4.27
CA ASP A 137 -0.84 27.52 3.15
C ASP A 137 -0.57 26.72 1.87
N VAL A 138 -1.23 27.07 0.77
CA VAL A 138 -1.10 26.32 -0.49
C VAL A 138 0.32 26.44 -1.07
N GLY A 139 0.98 27.57 -0.87
CA GLY A 139 2.38 27.75 -1.26
C GLY A 139 3.31 26.82 -0.47
N ARG A 140 3.12 26.70 0.84
CA ARG A 140 3.83 25.72 1.68
C ARG A 140 3.52 24.28 1.29
N LEU A 141 2.28 23.97 0.89
CA LEU A 141 1.94 22.64 0.38
C LEU A 141 2.76 22.31 -0.88
N ALA A 142 2.83 23.24 -1.84
CA ALA A 142 3.65 23.06 -3.04
C ALA A 142 5.15 22.86 -2.70
N GLN A 143 5.69 23.67 -1.78
CA GLN A 143 7.07 23.52 -1.28
C GLN A 143 7.30 22.16 -0.61
N ALA A 144 6.35 21.68 0.19
CA ALA A 144 6.44 20.39 0.86
C ALA A 144 6.45 19.22 -0.14
N ILE A 145 5.71 19.31 -1.25
CA ILE A 145 5.73 18.31 -2.32
C ILE A 145 7.10 18.27 -2.99
N VAL A 146 7.67 19.42 -3.35
CA VAL A 146 9.02 19.49 -3.93
C VAL A 146 10.05 18.91 -2.96
N LYS A 147 9.99 19.32 -1.69
CA LYS A 147 10.88 18.81 -0.64
C LYS A 147 10.76 17.30 -0.42
N ALA A 148 9.57 16.71 -0.55
CA ALA A 148 9.38 15.27 -0.47
C ALA A 148 10.17 14.53 -1.56
N VAL A 149 10.12 15.04 -2.80
CA VAL A 149 10.88 14.49 -3.92
C VAL A 149 12.39 14.63 -3.68
N GLU A 150 12.85 15.79 -3.20
CA GLU A 150 14.26 16.04 -2.89
C GLU A 150 14.79 15.13 -1.76
N LEU A 151 13.92 14.74 -0.82
CA LEU A 151 14.23 13.79 0.24
C LEU A 151 14.15 12.32 -0.21
N GLY A 152 13.87 12.07 -1.48
CA GLY A 152 13.84 10.73 -2.08
C GLY A 152 12.56 9.94 -1.79
N ALA A 153 11.40 10.61 -1.76
CA ALA A 153 10.11 9.92 -1.64
C ALA A 153 9.75 9.17 -2.92
N ASP A 154 9.32 7.92 -2.79
CA ASP A 154 8.74 7.10 -3.87
C ASP A 154 7.22 7.28 -3.93
N VAL A 155 6.63 7.65 -2.79
CA VAL A 155 5.19 7.89 -2.59
C VAL A 155 5.02 9.14 -1.75
N ILE A 156 4.11 10.03 -2.14
CA ILE A 156 3.72 11.22 -1.37
C ILE A 156 2.26 11.09 -0.98
N ASN A 157 1.98 11.06 0.31
CA ASN A 157 0.63 11.15 0.85
C ASN A 157 0.31 12.61 1.22
N VAL A 158 -0.74 13.16 0.61
CA VAL A 158 -1.30 14.49 0.90
C VAL A 158 -2.68 14.33 1.51
N SER A 159 -2.76 14.47 2.83
CA SER A 159 -4.01 14.31 3.60
C SER A 159 -4.70 15.64 3.91
N VAL A 160 -4.46 16.66 3.08
CA VAL A 160 -5.04 18.00 3.21
C VAL A 160 -5.67 18.47 1.91
N GLU A 161 -6.54 19.46 2.04
CA GLU A 161 -7.30 20.05 0.95
C GLU A 161 -6.79 21.45 0.64
N ALA A 162 -6.69 21.76 -0.65
CA ALA A 162 -6.28 23.07 -1.13
C ALA A 162 -7.14 23.51 -2.33
N SER A 163 -7.08 24.80 -2.62
CA SER A 163 -7.61 25.37 -3.86
C SER A 163 -6.69 25.08 -5.04
N ASN A 164 -7.24 25.08 -6.26
CA ASN A 164 -6.43 24.97 -7.46
C ASN A 164 -5.58 26.23 -7.65
N VAL A 165 -4.25 26.07 -7.66
CA VAL A 165 -3.31 27.14 -8.02
C VAL A 165 -2.20 26.59 -8.92
N PRO A 166 -1.64 27.40 -9.84
CA PRO A 166 -0.59 26.94 -10.77
C PRO A 166 0.63 26.33 -10.08
N ASP A 167 1.10 26.92 -8.98
CA ASP A 167 2.30 26.44 -8.28
C ASP A 167 2.12 25.05 -7.66
N LEU A 168 0.93 24.76 -7.14
CA LEU A 168 0.60 23.44 -6.61
C LEU A 168 0.54 22.41 -7.75
N ASN A 169 -0.09 22.75 -8.87
CA ASN A 169 -0.12 21.90 -10.05
C ASN A 169 1.29 21.60 -10.57
N ASN A 170 2.16 22.61 -10.63
CA ASN A 170 3.55 22.47 -11.06
C ASN A 170 4.35 21.57 -10.11
N ALA A 171 4.16 21.70 -8.79
CA ALA A 171 4.82 20.84 -7.81
C ALA A 171 4.37 19.37 -7.94
N VAL A 172 3.08 19.13 -8.18
CA VAL A 172 2.53 17.79 -8.43
C VAL A 172 3.10 17.23 -9.74
N ALA A 173 3.07 17.99 -10.83
CA ALA A 173 3.64 17.60 -12.12
C ALA A 173 5.14 17.27 -12.00
N TYR A 174 5.89 18.05 -11.21
CA TYR A 174 7.28 17.76 -10.90
C TYR A 174 7.43 16.41 -10.20
N ALA A 175 6.66 16.13 -9.14
CA ALA A 175 6.70 14.83 -8.47
C ALA A 175 6.39 13.66 -9.41
N LEU A 176 5.32 13.78 -10.21
CA LEU A 176 4.96 12.76 -11.20
C LEU A 176 6.05 12.55 -12.25
N SER A 177 6.74 13.60 -12.69
CA SER A 177 7.87 13.51 -13.64
C SER A 177 9.09 12.80 -13.08
N LYS A 178 9.18 12.68 -11.75
CA LYS A 178 10.24 11.96 -11.03
C LYS A 178 9.81 10.54 -10.64
N ASP A 179 8.79 10.00 -11.30
CA ASP A 179 8.21 8.69 -11.02
C ASP A 179 7.66 8.55 -9.59
N VAL A 180 7.30 9.65 -8.92
CA VAL A 180 6.71 9.58 -7.59
C VAL A 180 5.20 9.39 -7.71
N VAL A 181 4.63 8.49 -6.89
CA VAL A 181 3.17 8.33 -6.81
C VAL A 181 2.62 9.34 -5.81
N VAL A 182 1.79 10.27 -6.26
CA VAL A 182 1.09 11.22 -5.38
C VAL A 182 -0.29 10.66 -5.05
N VAL A 183 -0.54 10.43 -3.76
CA VAL A 183 -1.82 9.96 -3.20
C VAL A 183 -2.43 11.09 -2.40
N ALA A 184 -3.68 11.45 -2.70
CA ALA A 184 -4.30 12.62 -2.07
C ALA A 184 -5.75 12.35 -1.66
N ALA A 185 -6.16 12.94 -0.54
CA ALA A 185 -7.52 12.89 -0.05
C ALA A 185 -8.48 13.65 -0.97
N ALA A 186 -9.62 13.04 -1.33
CA ALA A 186 -10.63 13.64 -2.21
C ALA A 186 -11.35 14.85 -1.57
N GLY A 187 -11.14 15.06 -0.28
CA GLY A 187 -11.69 16.16 0.50
C GLY A 187 -13.04 15.86 1.15
N ASN A 188 -13.49 16.76 2.02
CA ASN A 188 -14.72 16.62 2.79
C ASN A 188 -15.74 17.74 2.50
N THR A 189 -17.03 17.42 2.59
CA THR A 189 -18.16 18.31 2.24
C THR A 189 -18.53 19.33 3.31
N THR A 190 -17.75 19.47 4.39
CA THR A 190 -18.07 20.33 5.55
C THR A 190 -17.97 21.84 5.27
N LYS A 191 -17.95 22.28 4.01
CA LYS A 191 -18.03 23.69 3.65
C LYS A 191 -19.46 24.17 3.87
N GLU A 192 -19.67 25.00 4.90
CA GLU A 192 -20.96 25.53 5.37
C GLU A 192 -21.73 26.35 4.32
N ASP A 193 -21.15 26.61 3.14
CA ASP A 193 -21.56 27.60 2.15
C ASP A 193 -22.01 27.02 0.79
N GLY A 194 -22.14 25.70 0.64
CA GLY A 194 -22.88 25.11 -0.48
C GLY A 194 -22.09 24.92 -1.79
N THR A 195 -22.50 23.89 -2.52
CA THR A 195 -21.89 23.29 -3.73
C THR A 195 -20.49 22.68 -3.49
N PRO A 196 -20.38 21.34 -3.41
CA PRO A 196 -19.07 20.72 -3.28
C PRO A 196 -18.22 20.99 -4.52
N VAL A 197 -17.06 21.61 -4.31
CA VAL A 197 -16.04 21.88 -5.34
C VAL A 197 -14.95 20.81 -5.30
N PRO A 198 -14.27 20.49 -6.42
CA PRO A 198 -13.14 19.57 -6.41
C PRO A 198 -12.05 20.02 -5.43
N SER A 199 -11.45 19.06 -4.72
CA SER A 199 -10.34 19.27 -3.80
C SER A 199 -9.00 19.00 -4.50
N TYR A 200 -8.00 19.84 -4.26
CA TYR A 200 -6.67 19.72 -4.83
C TYR A 200 -5.65 19.37 -3.71
N PRO A 201 -4.63 18.54 -3.99
CA PRO A 201 -4.19 18.09 -5.32
C PRO A 201 -4.95 16.86 -5.89
N ALA A 202 -5.91 16.28 -5.17
CA ALA A 202 -6.60 15.07 -5.60
C ALA A 202 -7.28 15.17 -6.97
N ALA A 203 -7.78 16.35 -7.36
CA ALA A 203 -8.38 16.57 -8.67
C ALA A 203 -7.36 16.76 -9.82
N TYR A 204 -6.06 16.81 -9.57
CA TYR A 204 -5.06 16.93 -10.65
C TYR A 204 -4.88 15.62 -11.41
N PRO A 205 -4.69 15.66 -12.74
CA PRO A 205 -4.37 14.47 -13.53
C PRO A 205 -3.13 13.74 -13.01
N GLY A 206 -3.20 12.40 -12.98
CA GLY A 206 -2.11 11.53 -12.51
C GLY A 206 -2.02 11.36 -10.99
N VAL A 207 -2.76 12.15 -10.21
CA VAL A 207 -2.85 11.95 -8.75
C VAL A 207 -3.82 10.81 -8.43
N LEU A 208 -3.41 9.92 -7.52
CA LEU A 208 -4.27 8.88 -6.98
C LEU A 208 -5.22 9.48 -5.94
N SER A 209 -6.40 9.89 -6.39
CA SER A 209 -7.44 10.50 -5.57
C SER A 209 -8.20 9.46 -4.74
N VAL A 210 -8.29 9.71 -3.42
CA VAL A 210 -8.82 8.75 -2.44
C VAL A 210 -10.05 9.29 -1.71
N GLY A 211 -11.18 8.63 -1.90
CA GLY A 211 -12.40 8.86 -1.12
C GLY A 211 -12.43 8.06 0.19
N GLY A 212 -13.33 8.43 1.10
CA GLY A 212 -13.52 7.75 2.37
C GLY A 212 -14.73 6.81 2.33
N ALA A 213 -14.56 5.59 2.83
CA ALA A 213 -15.64 4.62 2.98
C ALA A 213 -15.76 4.08 4.41
N GLY A 214 -16.96 3.67 4.79
CA GLY A 214 -17.27 3.03 6.06
C GLY A 214 -17.06 1.52 6.06
N PRO A 215 -17.32 0.85 7.20
CA PRO A 215 -17.19 -0.61 7.33
C PRO A 215 -18.08 -1.42 6.37
N ASP A 216 -19.20 -0.84 5.93
CA ASP A 216 -20.14 -1.39 4.94
C ASP A 216 -19.66 -1.23 3.49
N GLY A 217 -18.51 -0.57 3.28
CA GLY A 217 -17.99 -0.24 1.96
C GLY A 217 -18.73 0.92 1.27
N ALA A 218 -19.69 1.56 1.96
CA ALA A 218 -20.37 2.73 1.44
C ALA A 218 -19.49 3.98 1.61
N ARG A 219 -19.63 4.93 0.68
CA ARG A 219 -18.99 6.24 0.79
C ARG A 219 -19.44 6.92 2.10
N VAL A 220 -18.50 7.49 2.85
CA VAL A 220 -18.83 8.33 4.01
C VAL A 220 -19.53 9.60 3.52
N ASP A 221 -20.60 10.02 4.18
CA ASP A 221 -21.38 11.21 3.79
C ASP A 221 -20.54 12.49 3.70
N SER A 222 -19.53 12.60 4.57
CA SER A 222 -18.59 13.71 4.54
C SER A 222 -17.62 13.66 3.35
N SER A 223 -17.48 12.54 2.63
CA SER A 223 -16.54 12.43 1.50
C SER A 223 -17.05 13.20 0.29
N ASN A 224 -16.21 14.10 -0.24
CA ASN A 224 -16.56 14.95 -1.38
C ASN A 224 -16.77 14.12 -2.65
N ALA A 225 -17.99 14.17 -3.18
CA ALA A 225 -18.38 13.44 -4.39
C ALA A 225 -18.03 14.16 -5.70
N THR A 226 -17.66 15.43 -5.65
CA THR A 226 -17.32 16.24 -6.82
C THR A 226 -15.87 16.02 -7.26
N THR A 227 -14.96 15.75 -6.32
CA THR A 227 -13.60 15.36 -6.66
C THR A 227 -13.63 14.00 -7.37
N PRO A 228 -13.01 13.84 -8.55
CA PRO A 228 -12.91 12.53 -9.20
C PRO A 228 -12.15 11.55 -8.30
N VAL A 229 -12.82 10.52 -7.81
CA VAL A 229 -12.23 9.49 -6.94
C VAL A 229 -11.72 8.33 -7.78
N THR A 230 -10.48 7.92 -7.56
CA THR A 230 -9.91 6.72 -8.21
C THR A 230 -10.27 5.46 -7.43
N VAL A 231 -10.08 5.46 -6.12
CA VAL A 231 -10.42 4.37 -5.18
C VAL A 231 -10.88 4.95 -3.84
N VAL A 232 -11.52 4.16 -3.01
CA VAL A 232 -11.79 4.51 -1.61
C VAL A 232 -10.91 3.73 -0.66
N GLY A 233 -10.66 4.31 0.51
CA GLY A 233 -10.04 3.65 1.65
C GLY A 233 -10.90 3.75 2.90
N PRO A 234 -10.56 3.03 3.99
CA PRO A 234 -11.19 3.19 5.29
C PRO A 234 -11.14 4.65 5.76
N GLY A 235 -12.29 5.30 5.86
CA GLY A 235 -12.42 6.73 6.18
C GLY A 235 -13.39 7.07 7.32
N LYS A 236 -13.99 6.07 7.98
CA LYS A 236 -14.87 6.23 9.14
C LYS A 236 -14.55 5.19 10.20
N GLU A 237 -14.68 5.56 11.49
CA GLU A 237 -14.36 4.70 12.63
C GLU A 237 -12.90 4.20 12.59
N ILE A 238 -12.00 5.13 12.26
CA ILE A 238 -10.58 4.83 12.11
C ILE A 238 -9.87 4.94 13.45
N THR A 239 -8.98 3.97 13.68
CA THR A 239 -8.04 3.96 14.80
C THR A 239 -6.64 4.21 14.25
N SER A 240 -5.84 5.03 14.93
CA SER A 240 -4.41 5.18 14.60
C SER A 240 -3.57 5.65 15.79
N THR A 241 -2.26 5.69 15.60
CA THR A 241 -1.30 6.30 16.52
C THR A 241 -1.59 7.79 16.71
N TRP A 242 -1.28 8.32 17.88
CA TRP A 242 -1.54 9.69 18.28
C TRP A 242 -0.36 10.24 19.08
N PRO A 243 -0.14 11.57 19.14
CA PRO A 243 0.95 12.12 19.95
C PRO A 243 0.96 11.62 21.40
N PHE A 244 2.16 11.64 22.01
CA PHE A 244 2.41 11.19 23.38
C PHE A 244 2.22 9.69 23.63
N ARG A 245 2.65 8.85 22.67
CA ARG A 245 2.63 7.37 22.78
C ARG A 245 1.22 6.80 22.97
N ALA A 246 0.21 7.51 22.47
CA ALA A 246 -1.19 7.18 22.61
C ALA A 246 -1.79 6.81 21.24
N TYR A 247 -3.08 6.50 21.24
CA TYR A 247 -3.88 6.19 20.07
C TYR A 247 -5.13 7.06 20.07
N LYS A 248 -5.78 7.17 18.91
CA LYS A 248 -7.08 7.81 18.77
C LYS A 248 -7.99 6.87 18.00
N GLU A 249 -9.23 6.75 18.47
CA GLU A 249 -10.30 5.98 17.84
C GLU A 249 -11.40 6.92 17.34
N GLY A 250 -12.29 6.44 16.47
CA GLY A 250 -13.42 7.21 15.97
C GLY A 250 -13.02 8.34 15.01
N LEU A 251 -11.84 8.26 14.40
CA LEU A 251 -11.40 9.21 13.38
C LEU A 251 -12.25 9.05 12.12
N VAL A 252 -12.60 10.19 11.49
CA VAL A 252 -13.42 10.25 10.28
C VAL A 252 -12.82 11.27 9.32
N GLY A 253 -12.73 10.93 8.03
CA GLY A 253 -12.28 11.84 6.98
C GLY A 253 -11.56 11.12 5.84
N THR A 254 -11.63 11.69 4.64
CA THR A 254 -10.85 11.25 3.48
C THR A 254 -9.33 11.34 3.72
N SER A 255 -8.91 12.24 4.61
CA SER A 255 -7.54 12.39 5.07
C SER A 255 -6.98 11.15 5.77
N PHE A 256 -7.84 10.32 6.37
CA PHE A 256 -7.47 9.02 6.97
C PHE A 256 -7.62 7.85 5.99
N ALA A 257 -8.37 8.01 4.91
CA ALA A 257 -8.46 7.00 3.84
C ALA A 257 -7.22 7.01 2.94
N ALA A 258 -6.73 8.21 2.57
CA ALA A 258 -5.51 8.39 1.77
C ALA A 258 -4.30 7.58 2.29
N PRO A 259 -3.95 7.58 3.60
CA PRO A 259 -2.79 6.82 4.08
C PRO A 259 -2.93 5.30 3.99
N TYR A 260 -4.14 4.74 4.01
CA TYR A 260 -4.34 3.31 3.76
C TYR A 260 -3.96 2.96 2.30
N VAL A 261 -4.32 3.83 1.36
CA VAL A 261 -3.95 3.68 -0.05
C VAL A 261 -2.46 3.94 -0.25
N ALA A 262 -1.88 4.97 0.36
CA ALA A 262 -0.45 5.27 0.27
C ALA A 262 0.42 4.13 0.83
N GLY A 263 0.01 3.52 1.95
CA GLY A 263 0.63 2.31 2.46
C GLY A 263 0.54 1.15 1.48
N THR A 264 -0.62 0.97 0.82
CA THR A 264 -0.78 -0.08 -0.20
C THR A 264 0.11 0.17 -1.42
N VAL A 265 0.21 1.42 -1.89
CA VAL A 265 1.15 1.83 -2.95
C VAL A 265 2.59 1.48 -2.56
N ALA A 266 2.98 1.69 -1.30
CA ALA A 266 4.31 1.33 -0.82
C ALA A 266 4.54 -0.19 -0.82
N LEU A 267 3.52 -1.01 -0.52
CA LEU A 267 3.60 -2.46 -0.67
C LEU A 267 3.80 -2.85 -2.14
N VAL A 268 3.02 -2.26 -3.06
CA VAL A 268 3.12 -2.52 -4.50
C VAL A 268 4.51 -2.16 -5.03
N ARG A 269 5.01 -0.95 -4.77
CA ARG A 269 6.35 -0.53 -5.21
C ARG A 269 7.47 -1.40 -4.64
N SER A 270 7.31 -1.90 -3.42
CA SER A 270 8.28 -2.81 -2.82
C SER A 270 8.28 -4.19 -3.50
N ARG A 271 7.12 -4.66 -3.96
CA ARG A 271 6.96 -5.97 -4.62
C ARG A 271 7.28 -5.94 -6.11
N TYR A 272 7.02 -4.82 -6.77
CA TYR A 272 7.15 -4.56 -8.20
C TYR A 272 7.90 -3.23 -8.42
N PRO A 273 9.21 -3.17 -8.09
CA PRO A 273 9.99 -1.92 -8.13
C PRO A 273 10.17 -1.33 -9.54
N GLU A 274 9.90 -2.11 -10.59
CA GLU A 274 9.99 -1.73 -11.99
C GLU A 274 8.77 -0.94 -12.51
N LEU A 275 7.64 -0.99 -11.80
CA LEU A 275 6.42 -0.30 -12.24
C LEU A 275 6.58 1.22 -12.10
N THR A 276 6.20 1.92 -13.16
CA THR A 276 6.07 3.38 -13.15
C THR A 276 4.93 3.83 -12.24
N ASN A 277 4.93 5.10 -11.84
CA ASN A 277 3.85 5.67 -11.03
C ASN A 277 2.45 5.47 -11.65
N ALA A 278 2.33 5.61 -12.97
CA ALA A 278 1.07 5.42 -13.70
C ALA A 278 0.61 3.97 -13.69
N GLU A 279 1.54 3.02 -13.84
CA GLU A 279 1.24 1.58 -13.75
C GLU A 279 0.83 1.18 -12.34
N VAL A 280 1.50 1.71 -11.31
CA VAL A 280 1.10 1.50 -9.91
C VAL A 280 -0.30 2.03 -9.64
N VAL A 281 -0.63 3.25 -10.08
CA VAL A 281 -1.98 3.82 -9.95
C VAL A 281 -3.02 2.94 -10.64
N ARG A 282 -2.73 2.48 -11.86
CA ARG A 282 -3.61 1.60 -12.63
C ARG A 282 -3.80 0.25 -11.94
N ARG A 283 -2.73 -0.33 -11.39
CA ARG A 283 -2.76 -1.59 -10.64
C ARG A 283 -3.63 -1.48 -9.40
N ILE A 284 -3.50 -0.39 -8.63
CA ILE A 284 -4.36 -0.12 -7.47
C ILE A 284 -5.83 -0.03 -7.89
N ALA A 285 -6.14 0.67 -8.98
CA ALA A 285 -7.52 0.79 -9.46
C ALA A 285 -8.10 -0.55 -9.95
N LEU A 286 -7.33 -1.34 -10.71
CA LEU A 286 -7.80 -2.61 -11.27
C LEU A 286 -7.96 -3.73 -10.24
N THR A 287 -7.28 -3.62 -9.10
CA THR A 287 -7.32 -4.62 -8.03
C THR A 287 -8.20 -4.21 -6.85
N ALA A 288 -8.84 -3.03 -6.93
CA ALA A 288 -9.78 -2.57 -5.92
C ALA A 288 -11.01 -3.48 -5.85
N ASP A 289 -11.56 -3.63 -4.65
CA ASP A 289 -12.78 -4.37 -4.40
C ASP A 289 -13.99 -3.50 -4.74
N GLY A 290 -14.34 -3.46 -6.04
CA GLY A 290 -15.61 -3.00 -6.64
C GLY A 290 -16.18 -1.63 -6.20
N GLY A 291 -16.61 -0.81 -7.15
CA GLY A 291 -17.34 0.43 -6.83
C GLY A 291 -18.73 0.13 -6.26
N SER A 292 -19.06 0.70 -5.09
CA SER A 292 -20.38 0.56 -4.45
C SER A 292 -21.36 1.68 -4.80
N GLY A 293 -20.95 2.64 -5.63
CA GLY A 293 -21.79 3.74 -6.11
C GLY A 293 -21.03 5.01 -6.49
N THR A 294 -21.76 6.10 -6.70
CA THR A 294 -21.20 7.40 -7.09
C THR A 294 -20.15 7.90 -6.09
N GLY A 295 -18.97 8.30 -6.59
CA GLY A 295 -17.89 8.83 -5.76
C GLY A 295 -17.06 7.76 -5.04
N THR A 296 -17.15 6.49 -5.46
CA THR A 296 -16.31 5.39 -4.92
C THR A 296 -15.20 4.94 -5.88
N GLY A 297 -15.14 5.51 -7.08
CA GLY A 297 -14.16 5.13 -8.10
C GLY A 297 -14.24 3.64 -8.44
N ALA A 298 -13.09 2.98 -8.48
CA ALA A 298 -12.98 1.55 -8.72
C ALA A 298 -13.35 0.68 -7.51
N GLY A 299 -13.56 1.28 -6.32
CA GLY A 299 -13.90 0.55 -5.10
C GLY A 299 -12.89 0.68 -3.98
N MET A 300 -13.07 -0.15 -2.95
CA MET A 300 -12.18 -0.17 -1.78
C MET A 300 -10.80 -0.70 -2.17
N VAL A 301 -9.73 -0.02 -1.74
CA VAL A 301 -8.37 -0.53 -1.93
C VAL A 301 -8.21 -1.93 -1.32
N ASN A 302 -7.63 -2.85 -2.09
CA ASN A 302 -7.37 -4.22 -1.65
C ASN A 302 -5.85 -4.49 -1.68
N PRO A 303 -5.16 -4.41 -0.52
CA PRO A 303 -3.73 -4.60 -0.49
C PRO A 303 -3.28 -5.99 -0.96
N LEU A 304 -4.05 -7.03 -0.66
CA LEU A 304 -3.71 -8.41 -1.03
C LEU A 304 -3.74 -8.60 -2.56
N LEU A 305 -4.83 -8.21 -3.22
CA LEU A 305 -4.93 -8.30 -4.68
C LEU A 305 -3.94 -7.35 -5.36
N ALA A 306 -3.73 -6.15 -4.83
CA ALA A 306 -2.75 -5.20 -5.34
C ALA A 306 -1.33 -5.79 -5.36
N VAL A 307 -0.95 -6.66 -4.43
CA VAL A 307 0.40 -7.27 -4.43
C VAL A 307 0.46 -8.66 -5.06
N SER A 308 -0.67 -9.32 -5.33
CA SER A 308 -0.70 -10.72 -5.80
C SER A 308 -1.29 -10.95 -7.19
N ALA A 309 -2.12 -10.04 -7.70
CA ALA A 309 -2.78 -10.21 -8.99
C ALA A 309 -1.77 -10.18 -10.15
N ILE A 310 -1.94 -11.08 -11.13
CA ILE A 310 -1.20 -11.03 -12.39
C ILE A 310 -2.05 -10.22 -13.38
N LEU A 311 -1.55 -9.05 -13.79
CA LEU A 311 -2.27 -8.17 -14.70
C LEU A 311 -1.68 -8.29 -16.12
N PRO A 312 -2.48 -8.68 -17.13
CA PRO A 312 -1.99 -8.90 -18.49
C PRO A 312 -1.25 -7.70 -19.11
N SER A 313 -1.65 -6.49 -18.75
CA SER A 313 -1.01 -5.24 -19.15
C SER A 313 0.43 -5.07 -18.65
N GLU A 314 0.77 -5.68 -17.52
CA GLU A 314 2.11 -5.59 -16.92
C GLU A 314 3.03 -6.71 -17.43
N THR A 315 2.44 -7.81 -17.90
CA THR A 315 3.19 -8.88 -18.60
C THR A 315 3.65 -8.49 -20.01
N VAL A 316 3.12 -7.42 -20.61
CA VAL A 316 3.53 -6.96 -21.96
C VAL A 316 4.87 -6.22 -21.94
N ALA A 317 5.34 -5.71 -20.79
CA ALA A 317 6.64 -5.05 -20.68
C ALA A 317 7.83 -6.04 -20.69
N LEU A 318 7.57 -7.32 -20.45
CA LEU A 318 8.55 -8.41 -20.50
C LEU A 318 7.86 -9.64 -21.11
N ALA A 319 7.46 -9.58 -22.38
CA ALA A 319 7.50 -10.83 -23.12
C ALA A 319 8.97 -11.26 -23.10
N PRO A 320 9.34 -12.39 -22.46
CA PRO A 320 10.68 -12.92 -22.61
C PRO A 320 10.95 -13.00 -24.12
N GLN A 321 12.18 -12.70 -24.57
CA GLN A 321 12.56 -13.11 -25.92
C GLN A 321 12.10 -14.55 -26.06
N GLU A 322 11.26 -14.80 -27.07
CA GLU A 322 10.82 -16.14 -27.42
C GLU A 322 12.09 -17.01 -27.36
N PRO A 323 12.14 -18.04 -26.48
CA PRO A 323 13.37 -18.76 -26.26
C PRO A 323 13.86 -19.21 -27.63
N ALA A 324 15.13 -18.89 -27.95
CA ALA A 324 15.71 -19.26 -29.23
C ALA A 324 15.37 -20.74 -29.46
N PRO A 325 14.87 -21.11 -30.66
CA PRO A 325 14.51 -22.49 -30.93
C PRO A 325 15.68 -23.37 -30.52
N LEU A 326 15.38 -24.42 -29.74
CA LEU A 326 16.39 -25.37 -29.29
C LEU A 326 17.25 -25.74 -30.49
N ALA A 327 18.56 -25.52 -30.37
CA ALA A 327 19.51 -25.87 -31.41
C ALA A 327 19.27 -27.35 -31.77
N ALA A 328 19.28 -27.70 -33.06
CA ALA A 328 18.89 -29.04 -33.53
C ALA A 328 19.72 -30.18 -32.90
N ASP A 329 20.88 -29.82 -32.36
CA ASP A 329 21.86 -30.59 -31.61
C ASP A 329 21.57 -30.74 -30.10
N ALA A 330 20.57 -30.05 -29.56
CA ALA A 330 20.12 -30.19 -28.17
C ALA A 330 19.26 -31.45 -27.93
N ILE A 331 18.74 -32.07 -28.99
CA ILE A 331 18.10 -33.38 -28.90
C ILE A 331 19.21 -34.43 -28.86
N ARG A 332 19.57 -34.89 -27.65
CA ARG A 332 20.40 -36.09 -27.51
C ARG A 332 19.67 -37.24 -28.23
N PRO A 333 20.26 -37.91 -29.23
CA PRO A 333 19.65 -39.09 -29.80
C PRO A 333 19.41 -40.10 -28.67
N ALA A 334 18.22 -40.71 -28.68
CA ALA A 334 17.88 -41.74 -27.69
C ALA A 334 19.00 -42.79 -27.67
N PRO A 335 19.47 -43.22 -26.48
CA PRO A 335 20.50 -44.24 -26.41
C PRO A 335 20.01 -45.49 -27.17
N PRO A 336 20.87 -46.13 -27.97
CA PRO A 336 20.48 -47.29 -28.73
C PRO A 336 19.92 -48.36 -27.79
N VAL A 337 18.82 -49.00 -28.20
CA VAL A 337 18.15 -50.04 -27.41
C VAL A 337 19.16 -51.15 -27.10
N ASP A 338 19.34 -51.44 -25.82
CA ASP A 338 20.25 -52.49 -25.36
C ASP A 338 19.68 -53.89 -25.65
N SER A 339 19.88 -54.32 -26.89
CA SER A 339 19.46 -55.61 -27.40
C SER A 339 20.10 -56.80 -26.67
N GLN A 340 21.28 -56.62 -26.06
CA GLN A 340 21.95 -57.69 -25.31
C GLN A 340 21.23 -57.96 -24.00
N SER A 341 20.91 -56.92 -23.23
CA SER A 341 20.16 -57.05 -21.97
C SER A 341 18.77 -57.66 -22.18
N ILE A 342 18.07 -57.24 -23.25
CA ILE A 342 16.76 -57.82 -23.60
C ILE A 342 16.90 -59.30 -23.97
N SER A 343 17.91 -59.66 -24.76
CA SER A 343 18.13 -61.07 -25.16
C SER A 343 18.44 -61.96 -23.97
N ILE A 344 19.29 -61.50 -23.05
CA ILE A 344 19.63 -62.23 -21.82
C ILE A 344 18.38 -62.45 -20.96
N ALA A 345 17.56 -61.41 -20.75
CA ALA A 345 16.34 -61.51 -19.95
C ALA A 345 15.34 -62.53 -20.55
N VAL A 346 15.18 -62.54 -21.89
CA VAL A 346 14.32 -63.51 -22.58
C VAL A 346 14.83 -64.94 -22.40
N TRP A 347 16.13 -65.18 -22.56
CA TRP A 347 16.69 -66.52 -22.36
C TRP A 347 16.56 -67.02 -20.92
N VAL A 348 16.75 -66.15 -19.93
CA VAL A 348 16.55 -66.48 -18.52
C VAL A 348 15.07 -66.84 -18.26
N ALA A 349 14.12 -66.09 -18.81
CA ALA A 349 12.69 -66.38 -18.69
C ALA A 349 12.32 -67.72 -19.35
N LEU A 350 12.84 -68.01 -20.54
CA LEU A 350 12.58 -69.28 -21.23
C LEU A 350 13.17 -70.48 -20.48
N LEU A 351 14.41 -70.36 -19.97
CA LEU A 351 15.05 -71.43 -19.20
C LEU A 351 14.34 -71.72 -17.89
N SER A 352 13.90 -70.67 -17.17
CA SER A 352 13.14 -70.83 -15.93
C SER A 352 11.77 -71.49 -16.18
N LEU A 353 11.07 -71.12 -17.25
CA LEU A 353 9.81 -71.76 -17.64
C LEU A 353 10.01 -73.25 -18.00
N MET A 354 11.03 -73.56 -18.81
CA MET A 354 11.39 -74.94 -19.16
C MET A 354 11.68 -75.79 -17.91
N THR A 355 12.43 -75.22 -16.96
CA THR A 355 12.75 -75.91 -15.70
C THR A 355 11.48 -76.18 -14.89
N ALA A 356 10.57 -75.21 -14.80
CA ALA A 356 9.30 -75.40 -14.11
C ALA A 356 8.44 -76.52 -14.73
N VAL A 357 8.39 -76.60 -16.07
CA VAL A 357 7.70 -77.67 -16.81
C VAL A 357 8.31 -79.04 -16.54
N VAL A 358 9.64 -79.15 -16.57
CA VAL A 358 10.33 -80.42 -16.29
C VAL A 358 10.08 -80.87 -14.85
N VAL A 359 10.11 -79.96 -13.88
CA VAL A 359 9.83 -80.27 -12.48
C VAL A 359 8.38 -80.72 -12.28
N THR A 360 7.41 -80.07 -12.94
CA THR A 360 5.99 -80.47 -12.87
C THR A 360 5.72 -81.79 -13.56
N LEU A 361 6.28 -82.03 -14.75
CA LEU A 361 6.17 -83.33 -15.41
C LEU A 361 6.84 -84.43 -14.58
N GLY A 362 8.02 -84.17 -14.01
CA GLY A 362 8.72 -85.10 -13.14
C GLY A 362 7.93 -85.42 -11.87
N SER A 363 7.34 -84.42 -11.22
CA SER A 363 6.56 -84.62 -9.99
C SER A 363 5.29 -85.44 -10.20
N VAL A 364 4.73 -85.44 -11.41
CA VAL A 364 3.58 -86.28 -11.78
C VAL A 364 4.03 -87.66 -12.29
N ALA A 365 4.97 -87.70 -13.23
CA ALA A 365 5.39 -88.93 -13.91
C ALA A 365 6.16 -89.89 -13.00
N ILE A 366 7.04 -89.38 -12.12
CA ILE A 366 7.87 -90.23 -11.24
C ILE A 366 7.01 -91.04 -10.26
N PRO A 367 6.06 -90.47 -9.50
CA PRO A 367 5.22 -91.27 -8.60
C PRO A 367 4.27 -92.20 -9.36
N LEU A 368 3.72 -91.79 -10.52
CA LEU A 368 2.90 -92.68 -11.36
C LEU A 368 3.71 -93.87 -11.89
N GLY A 369 4.93 -93.61 -12.37
CA GLY A 369 5.87 -94.65 -12.82
C GLY A 369 6.27 -95.59 -11.68
N ARG A 370 6.60 -95.05 -10.50
CA ARG A 370 6.89 -95.85 -9.30
C ARG A 370 5.70 -96.73 -8.89
N ARG A 371 4.47 -96.20 -8.89
CA ARG A 371 3.25 -96.99 -8.58
C ARG A 371 3.05 -98.16 -9.55
N ARG A 372 3.41 -97.98 -10.83
CA ARG A 372 3.32 -99.05 -11.86
C ARG A 372 4.58 -99.92 -11.95
N ARG A 373 5.58 -99.73 -11.07
CA ARG A 373 6.92 -100.33 -11.17
C ARG A 373 7.55 -100.16 -12.57
N TRP A 374 7.22 -99.05 -13.24
CA TRP A 374 7.62 -98.75 -14.61
C TRP A 374 7.31 -99.89 -15.61
N ARG A 375 6.26 -100.68 -15.36
CA ARG A 375 5.78 -101.70 -16.29
C ARG A 375 4.83 -101.06 -17.30
N PRO A 376 5.01 -101.30 -18.62
CA PRO A 376 4.06 -100.85 -19.65
C PRO A 376 2.65 -101.39 -19.34
N GLY A 377 1.62 -100.57 -19.54
CA GLY A 377 0.23 -101.03 -19.42
C GLY A 377 -0.07 -102.07 -20.48
N THR A 378 -0.57 -103.24 -20.08
CA THR A 378 -1.12 -104.23 -21.00
C THR A 378 -2.37 -103.66 -21.64
N LEU A 379 -2.34 -103.48 -22.96
CA LEU A 379 -3.55 -103.23 -23.75
C LEU A 379 -4.32 -104.54 -23.82
N GLU A 380 -5.41 -104.66 -23.05
CA GLU A 380 -6.44 -105.66 -23.34
C GLU A 380 -7.10 -105.27 -24.67
N ASN A 381 -6.87 -106.08 -25.69
CA ASN A 381 -7.57 -106.02 -26.96
C ASN A 381 -8.90 -106.77 -26.84
N GLY A 382 -10.00 -106.11 -27.20
CA GLY A 382 -11.28 -106.74 -27.57
C GLY A 382 -12.19 -107.08 -26.38
N THR A 383 -13.49 -106.85 -26.45
CA THR A 383 -14.40 -106.94 -27.63
C THR A 383 -15.37 -105.77 -27.75
#